data_AF-A0A7C7EDF7-F1
#
_entry.id   AF-A0A7C7EDF7-F1
#
_cell.length_a   1.000
_cell.length_b   1.000
_cell.length_c   1.000
_cell.angle_alpha   90.00
_cell.angle_beta   90.00
_cell.angle_gamma   90.00
#
_symmetry.space_group_name_H-M   'P 1'
#
loop_
_entity.id
_entity.type
_entity.pdbx_description
1 polymer ?
#
loop_
_entity_poly.entity_id
_entity_poly.type
_entity_poly.pdbx_seq_one_letter_code
_entity_poly.pdbx_strand_id
1 'polypeptide(L)'
;IDELTGLITATALMRPSRSVLDLEVKSVKKKWGQKSFAAGVDRSIIEKGAEMLGMELSYIIDETIKGMRTVAEDIGLKGNIEG
;
A
#
# COMPACT_ATOMS: atom_id res chain seq x y z
N ILE A 1 6.98 1.42 11.02
CA ILE A 1 6.06 1.33 9.86
C ILE A 1 6.86 1.85 8.68
N ASP A 2 7.11 1.00 7.69
CA ASP A 2 7.84 1.32 6.47
C ASP A 2 7.01 2.26 5.56
N GLU A 3 7.66 3.09 4.73
CA GLU A 3 7.04 4.14 3.93
C GLU A 3 5.94 3.61 3.00
N LEU A 4 6.20 2.48 2.32
CA LEU A 4 5.25 1.92 1.36
C LEU A 4 4.12 1.18 2.08
N THR A 5 4.47 0.39 3.10
CA THR A 5 3.47 -0.30 3.93
C THR A 5 2.53 0.69 4.62
N GLY A 6 3.02 1.87 5.04
CA GLY A 6 2.23 2.94 5.60
C GLY A 6 1.23 3.53 4.60
N LEU A 7 1.65 3.79 3.36
CA LEU A 7 0.76 4.26 2.29
C LEU A 7 -0.32 3.22 1.93
N ILE A 8 0.06 1.94 1.82
CA ILE A 8 -0.87 0.84 1.53
C ILE A 8 -1.87 0.68 2.68
N THR A 9 -1.40 0.71 3.93
CA THR A 9 -2.24 0.66 5.13
C THR A 9 -3.26 1.78 5.14
N ALA A 10 -2.83 3.03 4.96
CA ALA A 10 -3.74 4.17 4.89
C ALA A 10 -4.76 4.03 3.75
N THR A 11 -4.34 3.49 2.60
CA THR A 11 -5.23 3.26 1.46
C THR A 11 -6.27 2.18 1.76
N ALA A 12 -5.89 1.08 2.41
CA ALA A 12 -6.79 0.02 2.84
C ALA A 12 -7.85 0.57 3.82
N LEU A 13 -7.42 1.31 4.85
CA LEU A 13 -8.30 1.86 5.89
C LEU A 13 -9.33 2.88 5.39
N MET A 14 -9.08 3.50 4.22
CA MET A 14 -10.04 4.39 3.57
C MET A 14 -11.17 3.67 2.84
N ARG A 15 -11.03 2.37 2.56
CA ARG A 15 -12.05 1.59 1.85
C ARG A 15 -13.18 1.19 2.80
N PRO A 16 -14.42 0.98 2.29
CA PRO A 16 -15.49 0.40 3.09
C PRO A 16 -15.10 -0.94 3.73
N SER A 17 -14.39 -1.79 2.97
CA SER A 17 -13.89 -3.08 3.45
C SER A 17 -12.84 -2.95 4.55
N ARG A 18 -12.15 -1.80 4.65
CA ARG A 18 -10.97 -1.59 5.50
C ARG A 18 -9.91 -2.70 5.38
N SER A 19 -9.83 -3.33 4.20
CA SER A 19 -9.04 -4.53 3.98
C SER A 19 -7.94 -4.33 2.94
N VAL A 20 -6.84 -5.06 3.11
CA VAL A 20 -5.79 -5.24 2.09
C VAL A 20 -6.11 -6.40 1.13
N LEU A 21 -7.05 -7.27 1.49
CA LEU A 21 -7.40 -8.47 0.70
C LEU A 21 -8.07 -8.12 -0.62
N ASP A 22 -8.85 -7.03 -0.69
CA ASP A 22 -9.47 -6.51 -1.91
C ASP A 22 -8.75 -5.26 -2.46
N LEU A 23 -7.57 -4.93 -1.92
CA LEU A 23 -6.82 -3.74 -2.31
C LEU A 23 -6.09 -3.94 -3.63
N GLU A 24 -6.35 -3.06 -4.60
CA GLU A 24 -5.75 -3.10 -5.93
C GLU A 24 -4.65 -2.04 -6.11
N VAL A 25 -3.61 -2.38 -6.88
CA VAL A 25 -2.47 -1.50 -7.19
C VAL A 25 -2.91 -0.12 -7.68
N LYS A 26 -3.95 -0.06 -8.51
CA LYS A 26 -4.49 1.21 -9.05
C LYS A 26 -4.97 2.16 -7.95
N SER A 27 -5.56 1.64 -6.88
CA SER A 27 -6.03 2.45 -5.75
C SER A 27 -4.86 3.08 -5.00
N VAL A 28 -3.80 2.30 -4.77
CA VAL A 28 -2.57 2.79 -4.14
C VAL A 28 -1.85 3.80 -5.05
N LYS A 29 -1.73 3.55 -6.36
CA LYS A 29 -1.14 4.51 -7.32
C LYS A 29 -1.91 5.83 -7.39
N LYS A 30 -3.25 5.81 -7.28
CA LYS A 30 -4.05 7.04 -7.20
C LYS A 30 -3.68 7.85 -5.94
N LYS A 31 -3.50 7.16 -4.81
CA LYS A 31 -3.11 7.78 -3.53
C LYS A 31 -1.65 8.21 -3.47
N TRP A 32 -0.77 7.50 -4.16
CA TRP A 32 0.63 7.87 -4.37
C TRP A 32 0.76 9.31 -4.89
N GLY A 33 0.02 9.66 -5.94
CA GLY A 33 0.04 11.00 -6.54
C GLY A 33 -0.55 12.10 -5.66
N GLN A 34 -1.34 11.75 -4.63
CA GLN A 34 -1.92 12.70 -3.69
C GLN A 34 -0.94 12.95 -2.55
N LYS A 35 0.01 13.88 -2.72
CA LYS A 35 1.07 14.12 -1.72
C LYS A 35 0.55 14.47 -0.32
N SER A 36 -0.61 15.10 -0.21
CA SER A 36 -1.28 15.39 1.06
C SER A 36 -1.84 14.13 1.75
N PHE A 37 -2.11 13.08 0.99
CA PHE A 37 -2.51 11.79 1.53
C PHE A 37 -1.28 11.06 2.07
N ALA A 38 -1.36 10.61 3.33
CA ALA A 38 -0.24 10.04 4.06
C ALA A 38 1.00 10.97 3.99
N ALA A 39 0.85 12.23 4.41
CA ALA A 39 1.89 13.26 4.33
C ALA A 39 3.19 12.90 5.08
N GLY A 40 3.14 11.95 6.03
CA GLY A 40 4.31 11.43 6.72
C GLY A 40 5.11 10.39 5.93
N VAL A 41 4.67 9.97 4.73
CA VAL A 41 5.38 9.02 3.87
C VAL A 41 6.39 9.76 3.00
N ASP A 42 7.67 9.39 3.14
CA ASP A 42 8.72 9.82 2.23
C ASP A 42 8.70 8.96 0.95
N ARG A 43 8.07 9.50 -0.08
CA ARG A 43 7.97 8.85 -1.41
C ARG A 43 9.34 8.71 -2.09
N SER A 44 10.30 9.56 -1.76
CA SER A 44 11.62 9.53 -2.40
C SER A 44 12.43 8.28 -2.00
N ILE A 45 12.20 7.74 -0.80
CA ILE A 45 12.84 6.50 -0.33
C ILE A 45 12.36 5.32 -1.20
N ILE A 46 11.05 5.24 -1.43
CA ILE A 46 10.45 4.18 -2.24
C ILE A 46 10.89 4.30 -3.71
N GLU A 47 10.91 5.51 -4.27
CA GLU A 47 11.37 5.75 -5.66
C GLU A 47 12.84 5.36 -5.84
N LYS A 48 13.72 5.75 -4.91
CA LYS A 48 15.14 5.36 -4.94
C LYS A 48 15.33 3.86 -4.80
N GLY A 49 14.60 3.21 -3.89
CA GLY A 49 14.64 1.75 -3.74
C GLY A 49 14.20 1.04 -5.02
N ALA A 50 13.15 1.55 -5.68
CA ALA A 50 12.67 1.04 -6.95
C ALA A 50 13.73 1.17 -8.06
N GLU A 51 14.34 2.35 -8.19
CA GLU A 51 15.39 2.63 -9.16
C GLU A 51 16.63 1.76 -8.94
N MET A 52 17.09 1.63 -7.69
CA MET A 52 18.24 0.81 -7.33
C MET A 52 18.06 -0.68 -7.70
N LEU A 53 16.83 -1.18 -7.64
CA LEU A 53 16.48 -2.56 -7.97
C LEU A 53 16.04 -2.73 -9.43
N GLY A 54 15.97 -1.64 -10.22
CA GLY A 54 15.45 -1.68 -11.59
C GLY A 54 13.99 -2.13 -11.67
N MET A 55 13.20 -1.84 -10.63
CA MET A 55 11.82 -2.29 -10.50
C MET A 55 10.83 -1.15 -10.71
N GLU A 56 9.72 -1.45 -11.37
CA GLU A 56 8.62 -0.50 -11.54
C GLU A 56 7.88 -0.28 -10.21
N LEU A 57 7.48 0.96 -9.93
CA LEU A 57 6.69 1.29 -8.73
C LEU A 57 5.41 0.43 -8.61
N SER A 58 4.75 0.14 -9.73
CA SER A 58 3.57 -0.73 -9.74
C SER A 58 3.88 -2.15 -9.29
N TYR A 59 5.05 -2.68 -9.67
CA TYR A 59 5.47 -4.01 -9.26
C TYR A 59 5.72 -4.06 -7.75
N ILE A 60 6.43 -3.07 -7.22
CA ILE A 60 6.74 -3.02 -5.78
C ILE A 60 5.47 -2.85 -4.95
N ILE A 61 4.52 -2.02 -5.41
CA ILE A 61 3.21 -1.90 -4.79
C ILE A 61 2.47 -3.25 -4.78
N ASP A 62 2.45 -3.96 -5.91
CA ASP A 62 1.77 -5.24 -6.05
C ASP A 62 2.36 -6.31 -5.11
N GLU A 63 3.68 -6.47 -5.11
CA GLU A 63 4.38 -7.42 -4.24
C GLU A 63 4.20 -7.07 -2.76
N THR A 64 4.19 -5.77 -2.41
CA THR A 64 3.93 -5.35 -1.04
C THR A 64 2.49 -5.64 -0.62
N ILE A 65 1.51 -5.41 -1.49
CA ILE A 65 0.11 -5.79 -1.23
C ILE A 65 0.02 -7.31 -1.01
N LYS A 66 0.60 -8.12 -1.91
CA LYS A 66 0.60 -9.59 -1.78
C LYS A 66 1.23 -10.05 -0.47
N GLY A 67 2.38 -9.49 -0.10
CA GLY A 67 3.04 -9.78 1.16
C GLY A 67 2.17 -9.39 2.37
N MET A 68 1.56 -8.21 2.35
CA MET A 68 0.66 -7.77 3.43
C MET A 68 -0.60 -8.63 3.54
N ARG A 69 -1.10 -9.21 2.43
CA ARG A 69 -2.26 -10.13 2.44
C ARG A 69 -1.98 -11.42 3.21
N THR A 70 -0.75 -11.94 3.21
CA THR A 70 -0.42 -13.20 3.90
C THR A 70 -0.48 -13.08 5.43
N VAL A 71 -0.33 -11.86 5.95
CA VAL A 71 -0.37 -11.53 7.39
C VAL A 71 -1.48 -10.53 7.72
N ALA A 72 -2.51 -10.42 6.86
CA ALA A 72 -3.53 -9.38 6.95
C ALA A 72 -4.25 -9.36 8.31
N GLU A 73 -4.50 -10.52 8.91
CA GLU A 73 -5.11 -10.65 10.23
C GLU A 73 -4.21 -10.06 11.32
N ASP A 74 -2.93 -10.44 11.32
CA ASP A 74 -1.94 -10.02 12.32
C ASP A 74 -1.67 -8.52 12.28
N ILE A 75 -1.73 -7.91 11.09
CA ILE A 75 -1.52 -6.46 10.92
C ILE A 75 -2.84 -5.65 10.98
N GLY A 76 -3.96 -6.29 11.32
CA GLY A 76 -5.26 -5.62 11.47
C GLY A 76 -5.89 -5.12 10.16
N LEU A 77 -5.49 -5.69 9.02
CA LEU A 77 -5.95 -5.33 7.67
C LEU A 77 -6.73 -6.45 6.97
N LYS A 78 -7.20 -7.46 7.70
CA LYS A 78 -8.16 -8.46 7.17
C LYS A 78 -9.47 -7.79 6.77
N GLY A 79 -9.93 -6.81 7.56
CA GLY A 79 -11.12 -6.01 7.31
C GLY A 79 -12.40 -6.85 7.16
N ASN A 80 -13.43 -6.25 6.57
CA ASN A 80 -14.73 -6.86 6.30
C ASN A 80 -14.93 -6.93 4.78
N ILE A 81 -14.59 -8.06 4.17
CA ILE A 81 -14.72 -8.28 2.72
C ILE A 81 -16.18 -8.58 2.32
N GLU A 82 -17.04 -8.91 3.30
CA GLU A 82 -18.45 -9.15 3.07
C GLU A 82 -19.21 -7.82 2.99
N GLY A 83 -19.49 -7.39 1.76
CA GLY A 83 -20.32 -6.26 1.38
C GLY A 83 -20.71 -6.36 -0.09
#